data_AF-F1A0R6-F1
#
_entry.id   AF-F1A0R6-F1
#
_cell.length_a   1.000
_cell.length_b   1.000
_cell.length_c   1.000
_cell.angle_alpha   90.00
_cell.angle_beta   90.00
_cell.angle_gamma   90.00
#
_symmetry.space_group_name_H-M   'P 1'
#
loop_
_entity.id
_entity.type
_entity.pdbx_description
1 polymer ?
#
loop_
_entity_poly.entity_id
_entity_poly.type
_entity_poly.pdbx_seq_one_letter_code
_entity_poly.pdbx_strand_id
1 'polypeptide(L)'
;MGLYSLEIESMQYFFPSYKVDILGGKKSIKVRAAENETAVLPLPLKIKAVHKIPYFQQHVPFSIFGIIQNPMIISTLLPVFLIFALPKMTSFITNDEETRETLKASQPTLIQQVPELPKFKVITNKLIE
;
A
#
# COMPACT_ATOMS: atom_id res chain seq x y z
N MET A 1 -38.84 -19.86 25.24
CA MET A 1 -38.25 -19.63 23.90
C MET A 1 -37.05 -18.75 24.12
N GLY A 2 -35.88 -19.10 23.58
CA GLY A 2 -34.65 -18.35 23.86
C GLY A 2 -33.62 -18.53 22.76
N LEU A 3 -32.85 -17.47 22.55
CA LEU A 3 -31.72 -17.45 21.63
C LEU A 3 -30.43 -17.51 22.44
N TYR A 4 -29.58 -18.46 22.13
CA TYR A 4 -28.31 -18.69 22.79
C TYR A 4 -27.18 -18.57 21.78
N SER A 5 -26.01 -18.13 22.24
CA SER A 5 -24.77 -18.20 21.47
C SER A 5 -23.94 -19.36 22.01
N LEU A 6 -23.54 -20.26 21.11
CA LEU A 6 -22.61 -21.34 21.37
C LEU A 6 -21.26 -20.92 20.80
N GLU A 7 -20.29 -20.74 21.69
CA GLU A 7 -18.90 -20.48 21.37
C GLU A 7 -18.03 -21.57 21.98
N ILE A 8 -17.02 -22.00 21.25
CA ILE A 8 -16.11 -23.06 21.68
C ILE A 8 -14.75 -22.42 21.86
N GLU A 9 -14.39 -22.22 23.12
CA GLU A 9 -13.09 -21.67 23.46
C GLU A 9 -12.03 -22.76 23.39
N SER A 10 -10.97 -22.50 22.64
CA SER A 10 -9.79 -23.34 22.58
C SER A 10 -8.56 -22.46 22.43
N MET A 11 -7.48 -22.79 23.15
CA MET A 11 -6.20 -22.12 22.96
C MET A 11 -5.59 -22.44 21.60
N GLN A 12 -5.68 -23.67 21.09
CA GLN A 12 -4.94 -24.01 19.88
C GLN A 12 -5.71 -23.72 18.59
N TYR A 13 -7.04 -23.82 18.62
CA TYR A 13 -7.85 -23.81 17.41
C TYR A 13 -8.93 -22.75 17.45
N PHE A 14 -9.14 -22.09 16.32
CA PHE A 14 -10.25 -21.16 16.16
C PHE A 14 -11.49 -21.92 15.70
N PHE A 15 -12.57 -21.76 16.47
CA PHE A 15 -13.89 -22.29 16.16
C PHE A 15 -14.86 -21.14 15.86
N PRO A 16 -15.74 -21.28 14.87
CA PRO A 16 -16.75 -20.28 14.59
C PRO A 16 -17.85 -20.32 15.66
N SER A 17 -18.49 -19.17 15.90
CA SER A 17 -19.63 -19.09 16.81
C SER A 17 -20.94 -19.50 16.13
N TYR A 18 -21.86 -20.08 16.91
CA TYR A 18 -23.14 -20.58 16.44
C TYR A 18 -24.30 -20.01 17.25
N LYS A 19 -25.37 -19.57 16.57
CA LYS A 19 -26.60 -19.13 17.22
C LYS A 19 -27.58 -20.29 17.30
N VAL A 20 -28.01 -20.63 18.52
CA VAL A 20 -28.96 -21.71 18.80
C VAL A 20 -30.30 -21.09 19.20
N ASP A 21 -31.32 -21.35 18.41
CA ASP A 21 -32.70 -20.92 18.66
C ASP A 21 -33.51 -22.09 19.20
N ILE A 22 -34.02 -21.95 20.43
CA ILE A 22 -34.81 -22.97 21.12
C ILE A 22 -36.27 -22.51 21.16
N LEU A 23 -37.05 -23.01 20.20
CA LEU A 23 -38.50 -22.78 20.17
C LEU A 23 -39.25 -23.82 21.02
N GLY A 24 -39.21 -23.69 22.35
CA GLY A 24 -40.21 -24.25 23.30
C GLY A 24 -40.48 -25.76 23.33
N GLY A 25 -39.93 -26.57 22.42
CA GLY A 25 -40.22 -28.00 22.26
C GLY A 25 -39.01 -28.81 21.80
N LYS A 26 -39.04 -30.13 22.06
CA LYS A 26 -37.91 -31.08 21.88
C LYS A 26 -37.34 -31.18 20.45
N LYS A 27 -38.08 -30.75 19.42
CA LYS A 27 -37.68 -30.84 17.99
C LYS A 27 -37.46 -29.49 17.31
N SER A 28 -37.52 -28.39 18.06
CA SER A 28 -37.46 -27.05 17.48
C SER A 28 -36.14 -26.33 17.78
N ILE A 29 -35.06 -27.09 17.91
CA ILE A 29 -33.71 -26.54 18.07
C ILE A 29 -33.18 -26.26 16.66
N LYS A 30 -32.98 -24.99 16.33
CA LYS A 30 -32.35 -24.58 15.07
C LYS A 30 -30.99 -23.98 15.37
N VAL A 31 -29.95 -24.49 14.72
CA VAL A 31 -28.59 -23.96 14.85
C VAL A 31 -28.23 -23.23 13.56
N ARG A 32 -27.68 -22.02 13.69
CA ARG A 32 -27.19 -21.18 12.59
C ARG A 32 -25.73 -20.81 12.85
N ALA A 33 -24.93 -20.69 11.80
CA ALA A 33 -23.60 -20.12 11.93
C ALA A 33 -23.72 -18.60 12.15
N ALA A 34 -22.85 -18.01 12.97
CA ALA A 34 -22.88 -16.55 13.17
C ALA A 34 -22.55 -15.77 11.90
N GLU A 35 -21.68 -16.32 11.04
CA GLU A 35 -21.33 -15.73 9.74
C GLU A 35 -22.44 -15.88 8.69
N ASN A 36 -23.30 -16.89 8.81
CA ASN A 36 -24.36 -17.18 7.86
C ASN A 36 -25.67 -17.49 8.58
N GLU A 37 -26.48 -16.44 8.76
CA GLU A 37 -27.74 -16.51 9.50
C GLU A 37 -28.87 -17.24 8.74
N THR A 38 -28.70 -17.46 7.43
CA THR A 38 -29.72 -18.09 6.57
C THR A 38 -29.61 -19.62 6.59
N ALA A 39 -28.39 -20.16 6.72
CA ALA A 39 -28.15 -21.60 6.70
C ALA A 39 -28.45 -22.23 8.07
N VAL A 40 -29.51 -23.05 8.13
CA VAL A 40 -29.78 -23.91 9.30
C VAL A 40 -28.94 -25.17 9.19
N LEU A 41 -28.09 -25.41 10.19
CA LEU A 41 -27.20 -26.56 10.23
C LEU A 41 -27.93 -27.82 10.73
N PRO A 42 -27.69 -28.99 10.13
CA PRO A 42 -28.29 -30.25 10.58
C PRO A 42 -27.72 -30.70 11.93
N LEU A 43 -28.56 -31.37 12.72
CA LEU A 43 -28.17 -32.03 13.97
C LEU A 43 -27.82 -33.52 13.71
N PRO A 44 -26.87 -34.12 14.45
CA PRO A 44 -26.01 -33.51 15.46
C PRO A 44 -24.97 -32.57 14.85
N LEU A 45 -24.69 -31.47 15.55
CA LEU A 45 -23.78 -30.43 15.08
C LEU A 45 -22.35 -30.99 14.98
N LYS A 46 -21.82 -31.07 13.75
CA LYS A 46 -20.42 -31.46 13.51
C LYS A 46 -19.59 -30.20 13.30
N ILE A 47 -18.80 -29.87 14.30
CA ILE A 47 -17.99 -28.64 14.31
C ILE A 47 -16.56 -29.01 13.92
N LYS A 48 -16.00 -28.27 12.98
CA LYS A 48 -14.60 -28.39 12.57
C LYS A 48 -13.86 -27.10 12.91
N ALA A 49 -12.61 -27.24 13.34
CA ALA A 49 -11.73 -26.10 13.50
C ALA A 49 -11.47 -25.45 12.13
N VAL A 50 -11.53 -24.11 12.08
CA VAL A 50 -11.28 -23.37 10.83
C VAL A 50 -9.77 -23.30 10.58
N HIS A 51 -9.03 -22.85 11.59
CA HIS A 51 -7.58 -22.73 11.53
C HIS A 51 -6.97 -22.78 12.94
N LYS A 52 -5.65 -22.99 13.02
CA LYS A 52 -4.89 -22.87 14.26
C LYS A 52 -4.66 -21.40 14.56
N ILE A 53 -4.88 -20.96 15.80
CA ILE A 53 -4.74 -19.55 16.19
C ILE A 53 -3.25 -19.14 16.07
N PRO A 54 -2.90 -18.21 15.17
CA PRO A 54 -1.54 -17.71 15.07
C PRO A 54 -1.29 -16.68 16.17
N TYR A 55 -0.79 -17.14 17.33
CA TYR A 55 -0.44 -16.25 18.44
C TYR A 55 0.66 -15.25 18.10
N PHE A 56 1.53 -15.63 17.17
CA PHE A 56 2.63 -14.80 16.73
C PHE A 56 2.40 -14.41 15.28
N GLN A 57 2.41 -13.10 15.04
CA GLN A 57 2.49 -12.59 13.68
C GLN A 57 3.91 -12.81 13.18
N GLN A 58 4.06 -13.45 12.02
CA GLN A 58 5.36 -13.57 11.37
C GLN A 58 5.86 -12.18 10.98
N HIS A 59 7.12 -11.87 11.31
CA HIS A 59 7.74 -10.63 10.86
C HIS A 59 7.77 -10.59 9.33
N VAL A 60 7.38 -9.46 8.75
CA VAL A 60 7.46 -9.24 7.31
C VAL A 60 8.95 -9.28 6.94
N PRO A 61 9.39 -10.21 6.08
CA PRO A 61 10.79 -10.25 5.67
C PRO A 61 11.13 -8.98 4.89
N PHE A 62 12.32 -8.46 5.13
CA PHE A 62 12.83 -7.35 4.34
C PHE A 62 13.01 -7.80 2.90
N SER A 63 12.27 -7.21 1.97
CA SER A 63 12.38 -7.49 0.54
C SER A 63 12.99 -6.29 -0.17
N ILE A 64 14.18 -6.48 -0.77
CA ILE A 64 14.82 -5.47 -1.62
C ILE A 64 13.91 -5.15 -2.81
N PHE A 65 13.27 -6.17 -3.39
CA PHE A 65 12.28 -5.99 -4.45
C PHE A 65 11.05 -5.20 -3.95
N GLY A 66 10.62 -5.41 -2.70
CA GLY A 66 9.52 -4.66 -2.08
C GLY A 66 9.82 -3.16 -1.89
N ILE A 67 11.09 -2.80 -1.73
CA ILE A 67 11.53 -1.40 -1.67
C ILE A 67 11.43 -0.76 -3.05
N ILE A 68 11.98 -1.39 -4.10
CA ILE A 68 11.92 -0.83 -5.46
C ILE A 68 10.52 -0.87 -6.05
N GLN A 69 9.62 -1.75 -5.59
CA GLN A 69 8.21 -1.79 -6.03
C GLN A 69 7.32 -0.78 -5.30
N ASN A 70 7.85 -0.06 -4.31
CA ASN A 70 7.08 0.95 -3.61
C ASN A 70 6.93 2.21 -4.49
N PRO A 71 5.70 2.66 -4.79
CA PRO A 71 5.46 3.84 -5.62
C PRO A 71 6.13 5.10 -5.07
N MET A 72 6.32 5.20 -3.76
CA MET A 72 7.02 6.32 -3.14
C MET A 72 8.51 6.38 -3.52
N ILE A 73 9.17 5.23 -3.58
CA ILE A 73 10.61 5.15 -3.85
C ILE A 73 10.87 5.31 -5.35
N ILE A 74 10.07 4.68 -6.21
CA ILE A 74 10.16 4.86 -7.67
C ILE A 74 9.96 6.33 -8.02
N SER A 75 8.92 6.97 -7.47
CA SER A 75 8.59 8.37 -7.78
C SER A 75 9.66 9.35 -7.31
N THR A 76 10.42 8.99 -6.26
CA THR A 76 11.53 9.82 -5.76
C THR A 76 12.82 9.57 -6.55
N LEU A 77 13.13 8.31 -6.88
CA LEU A 77 14.37 7.93 -7.54
C LEU A 77 14.36 8.27 -9.04
N LEU A 78 13.23 8.10 -9.71
CA LEU A 78 13.08 8.36 -11.15
C LEU A 78 13.49 9.79 -11.55
N PRO A 79 12.97 10.87 -10.94
CA PRO A 79 13.37 12.23 -11.32
C PRO A 79 14.83 12.52 -10.97
N VAL A 80 15.34 12.03 -9.84
CA VAL A 80 16.75 12.18 -9.45
C VAL A 80 17.66 11.51 -10.48
N PHE A 81 17.33 10.27 -10.87
CA PHE A 81 18.06 9.54 -11.89
C PHE A 81 18.08 10.28 -13.22
N LEU A 82 16.95 10.84 -13.65
CA LEU A 82 16.88 11.65 -14.87
C LEU A 82 17.78 12.89 -14.79
N ILE A 83 17.80 13.63 -13.67
CA ILE A 83 18.66 14.81 -13.51
C ILE A 83 20.16 14.46 -13.67
N PHE A 84 20.58 13.26 -13.26
CA PHE A 84 21.95 12.80 -13.44
C PHE A 84 22.22 12.15 -14.80
N ALA A 85 21.23 11.44 -15.37
CA ALA A 85 21.36 10.73 -16.64
C ALA A 85 21.23 11.67 -17.85
N LEU A 86 20.33 12.65 -17.80
CA LEU A 86 20.11 13.64 -18.85
C LEU A 86 21.39 14.38 -19.25
N PRO A 87 22.19 15.00 -18.35
CA PRO A 87 23.42 15.70 -18.74
C PRO A 87 24.46 14.76 -19.34
N LYS A 88 24.50 13.50 -18.90
CA LYS A 88 25.35 12.47 -19.53
C LYS A 88 24.88 12.22 -20.96
N MET A 89 23.60 11.94 -21.16
CA MET A 89 23.01 11.73 -22.49
C MET A 89 23.18 12.95 -23.40
N THR A 90 22.91 14.17 -22.91
CA THR A 90 23.10 15.39 -23.71
C THR A 90 24.56 15.58 -24.05
N SER A 91 25.50 15.31 -23.14
CA SER A 91 26.93 15.38 -23.46
C SER A 91 27.34 14.38 -24.53
N PHE A 92 26.70 13.20 -24.59
CA PHE A 92 26.90 12.24 -25.68
C PHE A 92 26.27 12.74 -27.00
N ILE A 93 25.08 13.33 -26.93
CA ILE A 93 24.28 13.81 -28.09
C ILE A 93 24.82 15.13 -28.67
N THR A 94 25.36 16.05 -27.86
CA THR A 94 25.84 17.38 -28.29
C THR A 94 27.15 17.37 -29.07
N ASN A 95 27.79 16.20 -29.24
CA ASN A 95 28.92 16.03 -30.14
C ASN A 95 28.49 16.02 -31.62
N ASP A 96 27.20 15.79 -31.89
CA ASP A 96 26.59 15.91 -33.22
C ASP A 96 25.95 17.29 -33.38
N GLU A 97 26.45 18.08 -34.33
CA GLU A 97 26.01 19.46 -34.61
C GLU A 97 24.49 19.52 -34.96
N GLU A 98 23.97 18.48 -35.62
CA GLU A 98 22.58 18.41 -36.10
C GLU A 98 21.56 18.29 -34.95
N THR A 99 21.94 17.65 -33.84
CA THR A 99 21.00 17.42 -32.73
C THR A 99 20.92 18.62 -31.78
N ARG A 100 21.89 19.54 -31.83
CA ARG A 100 21.87 20.78 -31.03
C ARG A 100 20.74 21.71 -31.47
N GLU A 101 20.49 21.79 -32.77
CA GLU A 101 19.48 22.67 -33.34
C GLU A 101 18.06 22.13 -33.10
N THR A 102 17.86 20.81 -33.18
CA THR A 102 16.57 20.18 -32.85
C THR A 102 16.24 20.27 -31.36
N LEU A 103 17.22 20.16 -30.47
CA LEU A 103 17.04 20.34 -29.02
C LEU A 103 16.70 21.78 -28.63
N LYS A 104 17.30 22.78 -29.30
CA LYS A 104 16.94 24.20 -29.11
C LYS A 104 15.53 24.51 -29.61
N ALA A 105 15.14 23.93 -30.74
CA ALA A 105 13.81 24.11 -31.33
C ALA A 105 12.70 23.40 -30.55
N SER A 106 13.03 22.29 -29.87
CA SER A 106 12.08 21.44 -29.13
C SER A 106 11.97 21.76 -27.64
N GLN A 107 12.63 22.82 -27.15
CA GLN A 107 12.48 23.23 -25.75
C GLN A 107 11.00 23.51 -25.46
N PRO A 108 10.37 22.76 -24.53
CA PRO A 108 9.01 23.04 -24.14
C PRO A 108 8.97 24.42 -23.48
N THR A 109 7.97 25.23 -23.84
CA THR A 109 7.71 26.61 -23.39
C THR A 109 7.71 26.80 -21.86
N LEU A 110 7.76 25.72 -21.08
CA LEU A 110 7.89 25.69 -19.62
C LEU A 110 9.22 26.28 -19.10
N ILE A 111 10.33 26.16 -19.84
CA ILE A 111 11.61 26.79 -19.44
C ILE A 111 11.57 28.32 -19.63
N GLN A 112 10.75 28.81 -20.58
CA GLN A 112 10.65 30.25 -20.90
C GLN A 112 9.74 31.01 -19.91
N GLN A 113 8.94 30.31 -19.11
CA GLN A 113 8.07 30.90 -18.09
C GLN A 113 8.62 30.83 -16.67
N VAL A 114 9.87 30.38 -16.46
CA VAL A 114 10.54 30.59 -15.18
C VAL A 114 10.79 32.10 -15.07
N PRO A 115 10.08 32.83 -14.18
CA PRO A 115 10.33 34.24 -14.00
C PRO A 115 11.80 34.40 -13.60
N GLU A 116 12.52 35.35 -14.20
CA GLU A 116 13.88 35.64 -13.78
C GLU A 116 13.89 35.83 -12.26
N LEU A 117 14.56 34.93 -11.53
CA LEU A 117 14.73 35.10 -10.09
C LEU A 117 15.34 36.49 -9.88
N PRO A 118 14.76 37.34 -9.00
CA PRO A 118 15.26 38.69 -8.80
C PRO A 118 16.73 38.59 -8.40
N LYS A 119 17.59 39.25 -9.17
CA LYS A 119 19.03 39.31 -8.90
C LYS A 119 19.21 39.96 -7.52
N PHE A 120 19.49 39.17 -6.50
CA PHE A 120 19.82 39.67 -5.18
C PHE A 120 21.15 40.43 -5.29
N LYS A 121 21.07 41.76 -5.33
CA LYS A 121 22.24 42.63 -5.26
C LYS A 121 22.78 42.55 -3.83
N VAL A 122 23.80 41.73 -3.64
CA VAL A 122 24.57 41.71 -2.40
C VAL A 122 25.19 43.10 -2.24
N ILE A 123 24.69 43.86 -1.27
CA ILE A 123 25.28 45.13 -0.86
C ILE A 123 26.56 44.76 -0.10
N THR A 124 27.69 44.71 -0.79
CA THR A 124 28.98 44.74 -0.14
C THR A 124 29.18 46.15 0.41
N ASN A 125 28.82 46.34 1.69
CA ASN A 125 29.28 47.49 2.44
C ASN A 125 30.81 47.38 2.53
N LYS A 126 31.48 48.26 1.77
CA LYS A 126 32.89 48.56 1.93
C LYS A 126 33.08 49.15 3.32
N LEU A 127 33.76 48.42 4.20
CA LEU A 127 34.22 48.89 5.50
C LEU A 127 35.60 48.28 5.76
N ILE A 128 36.61 49.16 5.79
CA ILE A 128 37.96 49.02 6.38
C ILE A 128 38.91 48.21 5.45
N GLU A 129 39.94 48.73 4.77
CA GLU A 129 40.78 49.94 4.86
C GLU A 129 41.08 50.53 3.47
#